data_AF-A0AAJ3ZJZ6-F1
#
_entry.id   AF-A0AAJ3ZJZ6-F1
#
_cell.length_a   1.000
_cell.length_b   1.000
_cell.length_c   1.000
_cell.angle_alpha   90.00
_cell.angle_beta   90.00
_cell.angle_gamma   90.00
#
_symmetry.space_group_name_H-M   'P 1'
#
loop_
_entity.id
_entity.type
_entity.pdbx_description
1 polymer ?
#
loop_
_entity_poly.entity_id
_entity_poly.type
_entity_poly.pdbx_seq_one_letter_code
_entity_poly.pdbx_strand_id
1 'polypeptide(L)'
;MAKKIRLSEFQYQIPFFTLNKDFDGFYAQFLKTDLGKIYLSMPFSELAQAFKLKDSQKGTHCYFSLKGKIALMMLKNYYGCSDKKLIELLNGNIFMQFF
;
A
#
# COMPACT_ATOMS: atom_id res chain seq x y z
N MET A 1 18.74 46.67 -17.17
CA MET A 1 17.76 45.70 -17.71
C MET A 1 17.77 44.46 -16.83
N ALA A 2 16.68 44.16 -16.11
CA ALA A 2 16.63 42.99 -15.22
C ALA A 2 16.43 41.71 -16.03
N LYS A 3 17.35 40.76 -15.90
CA LYS A 3 17.29 39.46 -16.57
C LYS A 3 16.16 38.64 -15.96
N LYS A 4 15.02 38.52 -16.66
CA LYS A 4 13.93 37.62 -16.27
C LYS A 4 14.35 36.19 -16.58
N ILE A 5 14.62 35.40 -15.55
CA ILE A 5 14.89 33.96 -15.66
C ILE A 5 13.55 33.24 -15.46
N ARG A 6 13.19 32.35 -16.40
CA ARG A 6 11.97 31.54 -16.31
C ARG A 6 12.16 30.47 -15.24
N LEU A 7 11.37 30.53 -14.17
CA LEU A 7 11.39 29.55 -13.07
C LEU A 7 11.11 28.09 -13.52
N SER A 8 10.51 27.90 -14.71
CA SER A 8 10.24 26.57 -15.26
C SER A 8 11.51 25.75 -15.52
N GLU A 9 12.65 26.41 -15.76
CA GLU A 9 13.94 25.74 -15.97
C GLU A 9 14.65 25.38 -14.65
N PHE A 10 14.20 25.95 -13.52
CA PHE A 10 14.79 25.72 -12.19
C PHE A 10 13.98 24.76 -11.32
N GLN A 11 12.80 24.33 -11.79
CA GLN A 11 12.06 23.28 -11.10
C GLN A 11 12.76 21.95 -11.35
N TYR A 12 13.46 21.46 -10.32
CA TYR A 12 13.62 20.02 -10.13
C TYR A 12 12.22 19.41 -10.26
N GLN A 13 11.98 18.66 -11.32
CA GLN A 13 10.83 17.77 -11.37
C GLN A 13 11.03 16.81 -10.22
N ILE A 14 10.26 16.99 -9.14
CA ILE A 14 10.30 16.06 -8.03
C ILE A 14 9.96 14.69 -8.65
N PRO A 15 10.86 13.70 -8.58
CA PRO A 15 10.65 12.41 -9.20
C PRO A 15 9.65 11.61 -8.35
N PHE A 16 8.42 12.11 -8.22
CA PHE A 16 7.33 11.43 -7.53
C PHE A 16 6.97 10.11 -8.21
N PHE A 17 7.39 9.88 -9.46
CA PHE A 17 6.98 8.75 -10.29
C PHE A 17 8.10 7.79 -10.71
N THR A 18 9.29 7.83 -10.11
CA THR A 18 10.32 6.81 -10.41
C THR A 18 9.99 5.43 -9.82
N LEU A 19 8.98 5.33 -8.95
CA LEU A 19 8.51 4.06 -8.39
C LEU A 19 8.13 3.01 -9.46
N ASN A 20 7.62 3.45 -10.61
CA ASN A 20 7.16 2.56 -11.67
C ASN A 20 8.29 1.90 -12.46
N LYS A 21 9.56 2.34 -12.34
CA LYS A 21 10.67 1.73 -13.06
C LYS A 21 11.24 0.48 -12.37
N ASP A 22 11.06 0.36 -11.05
CA ASP A 22 11.66 -0.71 -10.23
C ASP A 22 10.64 -1.45 -9.35
N PHE A 23 9.37 -1.54 -9.76
CA PHE A 23 8.32 -2.26 -9.00
C PHE A 23 8.78 -3.67 -8.59
N ASP A 24 9.31 -4.43 -9.54
CA ASP A 24 9.77 -5.81 -9.31
C ASP A 24 10.92 -5.87 -8.30
N GLY A 25 11.82 -4.89 -8.33
CA GLY A 25 12.92 -4.79 -7.39
C GLY A 25 12.44 -4.50 -5.97
N PHE A 26 11.49 -3.59 -5.80
CA PHE A 26 10.89 -3.28 -4.50
C PHE A 26 10.01 -4.42 -3.99
N TYR A 27 9.25 -5.08 -4.86
CA TYR A 27 8.43 -6.23 -4.50
C TYR A 27 9.31 -7.42 -4.07
N ALA A 28 10.40 -7.70 -4.80
CA ALA A 28 11.36 -8.73 -4.42
C ALA A 28 12.05 -8.43 -3.08
N GLN A 29 12.29 -7.16 -2.75
CA GLN A 29 12.78 -6.75 -1.44
C GLN A 29 11.72 -6.95 -0.36
N PHE A 30 10.47 -6.55 -0.64
CA PHE A 30 9.33 -6.76 0.26
C PHE A 30 9.20 -8.23 0.66
N LEU A 31 9.25 -9.16 -0.31
CA LEU A 31 9.14 -10.60 -0.04
C LEU A 31 10.24 -11.14 0.89
N LYS A 32 11.39 -10.46 1.01
CA LYS A 32 12.48 -10.84 1.93
C LYS A 32 12.27 -10.31 3.35
N THR A 33 11.43 -9.30 3.54
CA THR A 33 11.11 -8.74 4.85
C THR A 33 10.26 -9.71 5.66
N ASP A 34 10.21 -9.54 6.98
CA ASP A 34 9.35 -10.36 7.83
C ASP A 34 7.86 -10.16 7.52
N LEU A 35 7.47 -8.93 7.14
CA LEU A 35 6.12 -8.64 6.68
C LEU A 35 5.79 -9.40 5.37
N GLY A 36 6.74 -9.47 4.43
CA GLY A 36 6.59 -10.25 3.20
C GLY A 36 6.52 -11.76 3.44
N LYS A 37 7.30 -12.28 4.40
CA LYS A 37 7.18 -13.69 4.81
C LYS A 37 5.81 -13.99 5.42
N ILE A 38 5.28 -13.08 6.23
CA ILE A 38 3.91 -13.19 6.77
C ILE A 38 2.90 -13.21 5.61
N TYR A 39 3.02 -12.28 4.65
CA TYR A 39 2.18 -12.25 3.46
C TYR A 39 2.18 -13.59 2.71
N LEU A 40 3.36 -14.15 2.44
CA LEU A 40 3.51 -15.44 1.75
C LEU A 40 2.93 -16.62 2.53
N SER A 41 2.95 -16.56 3.86
CA SER A 41 2.43 -17.63 4.72
C SER A 41 0.90 -17.61 4.88
N MET A 42 0.25 -16.49 4.55
CA MET A 42 -1.16 -16.28 4.89
C MET A 42 -2.12 -16.76 3.80
N PRO A 43 -3.07 -17.66 4.14
CA PRO A 43 -4.04 -18.18 3.19
C PRO A 43 -5.23 -17.20 3.06
N PHE A 44 -5.00 -16.02 2.47
CA PHE A 44 -6.01 -14.95 2.42
C PHE A 44 -7.31 -15.37 1.72
N SER A 45 -7.24 -16.24 0.71
CA SER A 45 -8.41 -16.69 -0.04
C SER A 45 -9.31 -17.59 0.81
N GLU A 46 -8.68 -18.53 1.50
CA GLU A 46 -9.29 -19.51 2.38
C GLU A 46 -9.87 -18.80 3.61
N LEU A 47 -9.15 -17.80 4.15
CA LEU A 47 -9.66 -16.97 5.24
C LEU A 47 -10.89 -16.16 4.80
N ALA A 48 -10.87 -15.54 3.62
CA ALA A 48 -12.03 -14.82 3.10
C ALA A 48 -13.25 -15.73 2.94
N GLN A 49 -13.03 -16.97 2.49
CA GLN A 49 -14.08 -17.98 2.37
C GLN A 49 -14.58 -18.47 3.74
N ALA A 50 -13.67 -18.74 4.67
CA ALA A 50 -13.99 -19.22 6.02
C ALA A 50 -14.80 -18.19 6.81
N PHE A 51 -14.45 -16.91 6.69
CA PHE A 51 -15.22 -15.80 7.27
C PHE A 51 -16.51 -15.49 6.52
N LYS A 52 -16.78 -16.19 5.40
CA LYS A 52 -17.96 -15.98 4.54
C LYS A 52 -18.13 -14.51 4.13
N LEU A 53 -17.02 -13.82 3.92
CA LEU A 53 -17.04 -12.42 3.53
C LEU A 53 -17.71 -12.29 2.16
N LYS A 54 -18.51 -11.24 2.00
CA LYS A 54 -19.19 -10.91 0.74
C LYS A 54 -19.01 -9.43 0.48
N ASP A 55 -18.84 -9.08 -0.78
CA ASP A 55 -18.87 -7.67 -1.15
C ASP A 55 -20.30 -7.15 -1.05
N SER A 56 -20.41 -5.94 -0.52
CA SER A 56 -21.70 -5.27 -0.43
C SER A 56 -22.12 -4.83 -1.82
N GLN A 57 -23.32 -5.25 -2.25
CA GLN A 57 -23.91 -4.77 -3.51
C GLN A 57 -24.58 -3.41 -3.36
N LYS A 58 -24.74 -2.92 -2.12
CA LYS A 58 -25.39 -1.65 -1.80
C LYS A 58 -24.43 -0.73 -1.06
N GLY A 59 -24.52 0.57 -1.35
CA GLY A 59 -23.68 1.61 -0.75
C GLY A 59 -22.43 1.92 -1.56
N THR A 60 -21.50 2.66 -0.94
CA THR A 60 -20.26 3.09 -1.58
C THR A 60 -19.35 1.90 -1.91
N HIS A 61 -18.71 1.98 -3.07
CA HIS A 61 -17.72 1.00 -3.50
C HIS A 61 -16.59 0.86 -2.47
N CYS A 62 -16.32 -0.37 -2.04
CA CYS A 62 -15.18 -0.66 -1.17
C CYS A 62 -13.88 -0.60 -1.97
N TYR A 63 -12.88 0.14 -1.50
CA TYR A 63 -11.56 0.19 -2.14
C TYR A 63 -10.79 -1.13 -2.06
N PHE A 64 -10.97 -1.87 -0.97
CA PHE A 64 -10.28 -3.13 -0.74
C PHE A 64 -11.17 -4.33 -1.07
N SER A 65 -10.56 -5.34 -1.72
CA SER A 65 -11.16 -6.66 -1.89
C SER A 65 -11.39 -7.35 -0.54
N LEU A 66 -12.12 -8.45 -0.53
CA LEU A 66 -12.31 -9.25 0.69
C LEU A 66 -10.97 -9.70 1.32
N LYS A 67 -10.00 -10.07 0.49
CA LYS A 67 -8.62 -10.38 0.92
C LYS A 67 -7.94 -9.14 1.48
N GLY A 68 -8.07 -8.00 0.80
CA GLY A 68 -7.52 -6.72 1.25
C GLY A 68 -8.10 -6.27 2.59
N LYS A 69 -9.37 -6.53 2.87
CA LYS A 69 -9.99 -6.26 4.18
C LYS A 69 -9.35 -7.10 5.28
N ILE A 70 -9.05 -8.37 5.02
CA ILE A 70 -8.33 -9.23 5.97
C ILE A 70 -6.89 -8.76 6.14
N ALA A 71 -6.19 -8.47 5.04
CA ALA A 71 -4.84 -7.95 5.05
C ALA A 71 -4.74 -6.65 5.88
N LEU A 72 -5.72 -5.75 5.73
CA LEU A 72 -5.80 -4.52 6.51
C LEU A 72 -5.92 -4.79 8.02
N MET A 73 -6.73 -5.78 8.42
CA MET A 73 -6.85 -6.17 9.83
C MET A 73 -5.55 -6.80 10.36
N MET A 74 -4.86 -7.59 9.54
CA MET A 74 -3.56 -8.15 9.89
C MET A 74 -2.50 -7.07 10.05
N LEU A 75 -2.43 -6.10 9.13
CA LEU A 75 -1.51 -4.97 9.21
C LEU A 75 -1.76 -4.15 10.48
N LYS A 76 -3.03 -3.85 10.79
CA LYS A 76 -3.38 -3.12 12.02
C LYS A 76 -2.86 -3.84 13.27
N ASN A 77 -3.05 -5.16 13.33
CA ASN A 77 -2.61 -6.00 14.43
C ASN A 77 -1.08 -6.11 14.51
N TYR A 78 -0.41 -6.34 13.37
CA TYR A 78 1.05 -6.47 13.29
C TYR A 78 1.77 -5.20 13.77
N TYR A 79 1.26 -4.02 13.41
CA TYR A 79 1.82 -2.75 13.84
C TYR A 79 1.25 -2.24 15.17
N GLY A 80 0.25 -2.91 15.74
CA GLY A 80 -0.38 -2.52 17.02
C GLY A 80 -0.89 -1.08 17.04
N CYS A 81 -1.47 -0.60 15.93
CA CYS A 81 -1.72 0.83 15.73
C CYS A 81 -3.21 1.19 15.61
N SER A 82 -3.52 2.49 15.75
CA SER A 82 -4.87 3.03 15.54
C SER A 82 -5.22 3.10 14.05
N ASP A 83 -6.51 3.19 13.71
CA ASP A 83 -6.95 3.30 12.31
C ASP A 83 -6.38 4.54 11.60
N LYS A 84 -6.29 5.66 12.32
CA LYS A 84 -5.63 6.87 11.80
C LYS A 84 -4.17 6.59 11.45
N LYS A 85 -3.45 5.91 12.34
CA LYS A 85 -2.03 5.58 12.12
C LYS A 85 -1.85 4.55 11.01
N LEU A 86 -2.78 3.60 10.89
CA LEU A 86 -2.78 2.63 9.81
C LEU A 86 -2.89 3.31 8.44
N ILE A 87 -3.78 4.30 8.30
CA ILE A 87 -3.92 5.08 7.06
C ILE A 87 -2.64 5.86 6.75
N GLU A 88 -2.03 6.49 7.77
CA GLU A 88 -0.74 7.18 7.60
C GLU A 88 0.36 6.22 7.09
N LEU A 89 0.45 5.03 7.68
CA LEU A 89 1.45 4.03 7.29
C LEU A 89 1.16 3.47 5.89
N LEU A 90 -0.09 3.21 5.51
CA LEU A 90 -0.44 2.80 4.16
C LEU A 90 -0.05 3.84 3.12
N ASN A 91 -0.21 5.13 3.41
CA ASN A 91 0.17 6.20 2.49
C ASN A 91 1.68 6.48 2.46
N GLY A 92 2.42 6.11 3.52
CA GLY A 92 3.84 6.43 3.68
C GLY A 92 4.81 5.26 3.54
N ASN A 93 4.33 4.02 3.53
CA ASN A 93 5.16 2.83 3.50
C ASN A 93 4.80 1.91 2.32
N ILE A 94 5.70 1.81 1.34
CA ILE A 94 5.51 0.99 0.15
C ILE A 94 5.36 -0.51 0.47
N PHE A 95 6.01 -1.02 1.52
CA PHE A 95 5.88 -2.42 1.92
C PHE A 95 4.51 -2.75 2.51
N MET A 96 3.84 -1.77 3.12
CA MET A 96 2.44 -1.93 3.49
C MET A 96 1.51 -1.92 2.28
N GLN A 97 1.86 -1.18 1.22
CA GLN A 97 1.05 -1.15 0.00
C GLN A 97 1.18 -2.44 -0.81
N PHE A 98 2.32 -3.14 -0.71
CA PHE A 98 2.50 -4.46 -1.32
C PHE A 98 1.81 -5.60 -0.58
N PHE A 99 1.61 -5.47 0.73
CA PHE A 99 0.97 -6.47 1.58
C PHE A 99 -0.55 -6.52 1.35
#